data_AF-A0A438FS94-F1
#
_entry.id   AF-A0A438FS94-F1
#
_cell.length_a   1.000
_cell.length_b   1.000
_cell.length_c   1.000
_cell.angle_alpha   90.00
_cell.angle_beta   90.00
_cell.angle_gamma   90.00
#
_symmetry.space_group_name_H-M   'P 1'
#
loop_
_entity.id
_entity.type
_entity.pdbx_description
1 polymer ?
#
loop_
_entity_poly.entity_id
_entity_poly.type
_entity_poly.pdbx_seq_one_letter_code
_entity_poly.pdbx_strand_id
1 'polypeptide(L)'
;MKEIKKILDVMAVPEERRVSLASFMLRDEADNWWDMIKTTQDVTKMVWMQFEELLLSNYFPEAVRRQKRAEFIHLVQRNMTVTEYATKFTQLSRYAPNVVADEQIEVVARALVIEREMEEAQRLRSRNSRFGGSEKRERDFNARK
;
A
#
# COMPACT_ATOMS: atom_id res chain seq x y z
N MET A 1 -10.47 0.75 9.13
CA MET A 1 -11.02 -0.62 9.28
C MET A 1 -9.98 -1.69 9.65
N LYS A 2 -8.86 -1.84 8.92
CA LYS A 2 -7.85 -2.89 9.21
C LYS A 2 -7.27 -2.84 10.63
N GLU A 3 -7.00 -1.63 11.14
CA GLU A 3 -6.49 -1.43 12.49
C GLU A 3 -7.50 -1.80 13.57
N ILE A 4 -8.76 -1.37 13.40
CA ILE A 4 -9.87 -1.74 14.30
C ILE A 4 -10.01 -3.27 14.37
N LYS A 5 -10.03 -3.96 13.21
CA LYS A 5 -10.04 -5.43 13.18
C LYS A 5 -8.89 -6.06 13.95
N LYS A 6 -7.66 -5.60 13.69
CA LYS A 6 -6.46 -6.08 14.38
C LYS A 6 -6.57 -5.93 15.89
N ILE A 7 -7.07 -4.79 16.37
CA ILE A 7 -7.25 -4.54 17.81
C ILE A 7 -8.33 -5.48 18.39
N LEU A 8 -9.47 -5.62 17.73
CA LEU A 8 -10.55 -6.51 18.19
C LEU A 8 -10.11 -7.98 18.24
N ASP A 9 -9.32 -8.42 17.26
CA ASP A 9 -8.80 -9.79 17.20
C ASP A 9 -7.76 -10.04 18.30
N VAL A 10 -6.82 -9.11 18.50
CA VAL A 10 -5.81 -9.20 19.58
C VAL A 10 -6.46 -9.22 20.97
N MET A 11 -7.53 -8.45 21.14
CA MET A 11 -8.29 -8.38 22.39
C MET A 11 -9.28 -9.54 22.56
N ALA A 12 -9.32 -10.49 21.62
CA ALA A 12 -10.25 -11.63 21.61
C ALA A 12 -11.71 -11.22 21.83
N VAL A 13 -12.14 -10.11 21.21
CA VAL A 13 -13.48 -9.56 21.41
C VAL A 13 -14.52 -10.49 20.78
N PRO A 14 -15.54 -10.93 21.55
CA PRO A 14 -16.61 -11.77 21.04
C PRO A 14 -17.48 -10.98 20.05
N GLU A 15 -18.04 -11.67 19.06
CA GLU A 15 -18.64 -11.04 17.88
C GLU A 15 -19.78 -10.07 18.21
N GLU A 16 -20.56 -10.39 19.24
CA GLU A 16 -21.69 -9.60 19.73
C GLU A 16 -21.26 -8.22 20.23
N ARG A 17 -20.00 -8.06 20.65
CA ARG A 17 -19.46 -6.81 21.17
C ARG A 17 -18.63 -6.03 20.15
N ARG A 18 -18.31 -6.64 19.01
CA ARG A 18 -17.40 -6.04 18.02
C ARG A 18 -17.97 -4.75 17.43
N VAL A 19 -19.26 -4.71 17.10
CA VAL A 19 -19.91 -3.52 16.52
C VAL A 19 -19.91 -2.34 17.49
N SER A 20 -20.26 -2.57 18.76
CA SER A 20 -20.26 -1.52 19.78
C SER A 20 -18.85 -0.98 20.05
N LEU A 21 -17.84 -1.85 20.09
CA LEU A 21 -16.46 -1.41 20.30
C LEU A 21 -15.87 -0.73 19.08
N ALA A 22 -16.14 -1.23 17.87
CA ALA A 22 -15.66 -0.60 16.65
C ALA A 22 -16.29 0.76 16.39
N SER A 23 -17.59 0.92 16.68
CA SER A 23 -18.25 2.22 16.56
C SER A 23 -17.66 3.24 17.52
N PHE A 24 -17.34 2.84 18.76
CA PHE A 24 -16.64 3.70 19.72
C PHE A 24 -15.22 4.12 19.26
N MET A 25 -14.60 3.34 18.37
CA MET A 25 -13.28 3.67 17.83
C MET A 25 -13.33 4.58 16.59
N LEU A 26 -14.52 4.88 16.06
CA LEU A 26 -14.68 5.84 14.97
C LEU A 26 -14.39 7.26 15.48
N ARG A 27 -13.93 8.12 14.57
CA ARG A 27 -13.54 9.49 14.89
C ARG A 27 -14.02 10.44 13.80
N ASP A 28 -14.21 11.70 14.18
CA ASP A 28 -14.52 12.81 13.28
C ASP A 28 -15.73 12.51 12.37
N GLU A 29 -15.54 12.58 11.05
CA GLU A 29 -16.58 12.34 10.06
C GLU A 29 -17.17 10.92 10.14
N ALA A 30 -16.38 9.92 10.55
CA ALA A 30 -16.86 8.55 10.70
C ALA A 30 -17.76 8.34 11.91
N ASP A 31 -17.54 9.08 12.98
CA ASP A 31 -18.40 9.06 14.16
C ASP A 31 -19.75 9.73 13.84
N ASN A 32 -19.71 10.90 13.21
CA ASN A 32 -20.91 11.62 12.74
C ASN A 32 -21.76 10.78 11.77
N TRP A 33 -21.11 10.11 10.81
CA TRP A 33 -21.79 9.20 9.90
C TRP A 33 -22.43 8.02 10.63
N TRP A 34 -21.74 7.45 11.62
CA TRP A 34 -22.28 6.34 12.40
C TRP A 34 -23.48 6.76 13.25
N ASP A 35 -23.47 7.97 13.81
CA ASP A 35 -24.65 8.55 14.49
C ASP A 35 -25.86 8.65 13.57
N MET A 36 -25.67 9.04 12.31
CA MET A 36 -26.75 9.04 11.30
C MET A 36 -27.25 7.63 10.97
N ILE A 37 -26.38 6.61 10.98
CA ILE A 37 -26.82 5.22 10.78
C ILE A 37 -27.67 4.75 11.96
N LYS A 38 -27.30 5.10 13.19
CA LYS A 38 -28.06 4.74 14.40
C LYS A 38 -29.48 5.34 14.42
N THR A 39 -29.72 6.47 13.74
CA THR A 39 -31.06 7.07 13.65
C THR A 39 -31.91 6.46 12.53
N THR A 40 -31.29 5.83 11.54
CA THR A 40 -31.96 5.29 10.35
C THR A 40 -32.15 3.77 10.39
N GLN A 41 -31.37 3.05 11.19
CA GLN A 41 -31.39 1.59 11.28
C GLN A 41 -31.26 1.10 12.72
N ASP A 42 -31.85 -0.08 13.01
CA ASP A 42 -31.66 -0.76 14.28
C ASP A 42 -30.28 -1.43 14.34
N VAL A 43 -29.30 -0.71 14.89
CA VAL A 43 -27.93 -1.20 15.06
C VAL A 43 -27.77 -2.19 16.22
N THR A 44 -28.79 -2.36 17.08
CA THR A 44 -28.67 -3.18 18.30
C THR A 44 -28.55 -4.67 18.00
N LYS A 45 -29.08 -5.09 16.85
CA LYS A 45 -29.01 -6.47 16.33
C LYS A 45 -28.03 -6.63 15.18
N MET A 46 -27.26 -5.59 14.86
CA MET A 46 -26.35 -5.60 13.74
C MET A 46 -25.18 -6.54 14.02
N VAL A 47 -24.96 -7.51 13.13
CA VAL A 47 -23.81 -8.40 13.20
C VAL A 47 -22.56 -7.73 12.61
N TRP A 48 -21.38 -8.20 13.00
CA TRP A 48 -20.11 -7.62 12.57
C TRP A 48 -19.98 -7.48 11.04
N MET A 49 -20.44 -8.49 10.29
CA MET A 49 -20.41 -8.49 8.83
C MET A 49 -21.19 -7.33 8.22
N GLN A 50 -22.36 -7.00 8.76
CA GLN A 50 -23.20 -5.89 8.28
C GLN A 50 -22.55 -4.53 8.57
N PHE A 51 -21.98 -4.38 9.77
CA PHE A 51 -21.23 -3.17 10.14
C PHE A 51 -20.06 -2.93 9.18
N GLU A 52 -19.28 -3.98 8.90
CA GLU A 52 -18.16 -3.89 7.98
C GLU A 52 -18.61 -3.52 6.56
N GLU A 53 -19.68 -4.14 6.07
CA GLU A 53 -20.24 -3.85 4.75
C GLU A 53 -20.70 -2.39 4.64
N LEU A 54 -21.43 -1.87 5.64
CA LEU A 54 -21.88 -0.49 5.67
C LEU A 54 -20.71 0.50 5.68
N LEU A 55 -19.72 0.26 6.55
CA LEU A 55 -18.55 1.13 6.65
C LEU A 55 -17.75 1.12 5.34
N LEU A 56 -17.52 -0.05 4.76
CA LEU A 56 -16.79 -0.18 3.49
C LEU A 56 -17.59 0.41 2.32
N SER A 57 -18.91 0.30 2.30
CA SER A 57 -19.74 0.88 1.25
C SER A 57 -19.65 2.42 1.26
N ASN A 58 -19.70 3.02 2.45
CA ASN A 58 -19.64 4.48 2.60
C ASN A 58 -18.25 5.05 2.28
N TYR A 59 -17.19 4.45 2.83
CA TYR A 59 -15.82 4.99 2.72
C TYR A 59 -15.01 4.39 1.56
N PHE A 60 -15.44 3.26 1.02
CA PHE A 60 -14.74 2.56 -0.05
C PHE A 60 -15.71 2.00 -1.11
N PRO A 61 -16.51 2.87 -1.73
CA PRO A 61 -17.55 2.47 -2.67
C PRO A 61 -16.96 1.74 -3.87
N GLU A 62 -17.81 0.99 -4.58
CA GLU A 62 -17.36 0.16 -5.71
C GLU A 62 -16.66 0.98 -6.80
N ALA A 63 -17.06 2.23 -7.02
CA ALA A 63 -16.40 3.14 -7.94
C ALA A 63 -14.93 3.37 -7.58
N VAL A 64 -14.63 3.63 -6.29
CA VAL A 64 -13.26 3.80 -5.80
C VAL A 64 -12.49 2.48 -5.90
N ARG A 65 -13.13 1.34 -5.58
CA ARG A 65 -12.53 0.01 -5.78
C ARG A 65 -12.15 -0.24 -7.25
N ARG A 66 -13.04 0.12 -8.18
CA ARG A 66 -12.83 -0.02 -9.62
C ARG A 66 -11.71 0.90 -10.10
N GLN A 67 -11.68 2.14 -9.62
CA GLN A 67 -10.61 3.08 -9.90
C GLN A 67 -9.25 2.56 -9.41
N LYS A 68 -9.18 2.03 -8.18
CA LYS A 68 -7.95 1.44 -7.63
C LYS A 68 -7.48 0.22 -8.42
N ARG A 69 -8.40 -0.59 -8.95
CA ARG A 69 -8.08 -1.69 -9.88
C ARG A 69 -7.56 -1.19 -11.22
N ALA A 70 -8.19 -0.19 -11.82
CA ALA A 70 -7.71 0.40 -13.06
C ALA A 70 -6.33 1.06 -12.89
N GLU A 71 -6.10 1.73 -11.75
CA GLU A 71 -4.80 2.30 -11.38
C GLU A 71 -3.72 1.22 -11.28
N PHE A 72 -4.06 0.05 -10.75
CA PHE A 72 -3.16 -1.11 -10.70
C PHE A 72 -2.83 -1.67 -12.09
N ILE A 73 -3.85 -1.94 -12.90
CA ILE A 73 -3.70 -2.51 -14.26
C ILE A 73 -2.85 -1.59 -15.14
N HIS A 74 -3.02 -0.27 -14.99
CA HIS A 74 -2.27 0.73 -15.75
C HIS A 74 -1.02 1.24 -15.01
N LEU A 75 -0.58 0.56 -13.94
CA LEU A 75 0.58 0.97 -13.16
C LEU A 75 1.88 0.74 -13.93
N VAL A 76 2.39 1.82 -14.51
CA VAL A 76 3.71 1.87 -15.16
C VAL A 76 4.66 2.74 -14.34
N GLN A 77 5.93 2.37 -14.30
CA GLN A 77 6.94 3.07 -13.49
C GLN A 77 7.09 4.55 -13.88
N ARG A 78 7.14 4.87 -15.18
CA ARG A 78 7.36 6.24 -15.71
C ARG A 78 8.53 6.93 -14.99
N ASN A 79 8.26 8.06 -14.32
CA ASN A 79 9.25 8.88 -13.61
C ASN A 79 9.42 8.47 -12.14
N MET A 80 8.75 7.39 -11.69
CA MET A 80 8.90 6.91 -10.32
C MET A 80 10.22 6.16 -10.16
N THR A 81 10.83 6.32 -8.99
CA THR A 81 11.92 5.43 -8.60
C THR A 81 11.39 4.00 -8.47
N VAL A 82 12.28 3.04 -8.65
CA VAL A 82 11.98 1.61 -8.48
C VAL A 82 11.30 1.33 -7.13
N THR A 83 11.77 1.96 -6.06
CA THR A 83 11.22 1.77 -4.71
C THR A 83 9.82 2.36 -4.55
N GLU A 84 9.54 3.51 -5.18
CA GLU A 84 8.20 4.10 -5.19
C GLU A 84 7.22 3.24 -6.01
N TYR A 85 7.69 2.70 -7.14
CA TYR A 85 6.91 1.79 -7.96
C TYR A 85 6.56 0.51 -7.19
N ALA A 86 7.55 -0.15 -6.57
CA ALA A 86 7.32 -1.35 -5.76
C ALA A 86 6.35 -1.08 -4.60
N THR A 87 6.49 0.06 -3.92
CA THR A 87 5.59 0.46 -2.82
C THR A 87 4.16 0.64 -3.32
N LYS A 88 3.96 1.36 -4.44
CA LYS A 88 2.63 1.52 -5.05
C LYS A 88 2.06 0.21 -5.55
N PHE A 89 2.89 -0.64 -6.11
CA PHE A 89 2.51 -1.96 -6.57
C PHE A 89 1.93 -2.81 -5.43
N THR A 90 2.65 -2.96 -4.31
CA THR A 90 2.17 -3.69 -3.12
C THR A 90 0.93 -3.04 -2.49
N GLN A 91 0.80 -1.72 -2.57
CA GLN A 91 -0.38 -1.03 -2.08
C GLN A 91 -1.61 -1.27 -2.95
N LEU A 92 -1.45 -1.31 -4.27
CA LEU A 92 -2.56 -1.44 -5.22
C LEU A 92 -2.93 -2.91 -5.50
N SER A 93 -2.00 -3.85 -5.40
CA SER A 93 -2.21 -5.28 -5.63
C SER A 93 -3.31 -5.88 -4.74
N ARG A 94 -3.47 -5.36 -3.51
CA ARG A 94 -4.53 -5.76 -2.57
C ARG A 94 -5.95 -5.55 -3.11
N TYR A 95 -6.13 -4.68 -4.11
CA TYR A 95 -7.44 -4.36 -4.68
C TYR A 95 -7.76 -5.19 -5.93
N ALA A 96 -6.78 -5.91 -6.49
CA ALA A 96 -6.91 -6.69 -7.71
C ALA A 96 -6.35 -8.13 -7.57
N PRO A 97 -6.76 -8.91 -6.55
CA PRO A 97 -6.16 -10.23 -6.28
C PRO A 97 -6.27 -11.20 -7.49
N ASN A 98 -7.33 -11.09 -8.29
CA ASN A 98 -7.55 -11.93 -9.47
C ASN A 98 -6.66 -11.52 -10.66
N VAL A 99 -6.32 -10.23 -10.79
CA VAL A 99 -5.42 -9.73 -11.84
C VAL A 99 -3.98 -10.10 -11.50
N VAL A 100 -3.63 -10.00 -10.21
CA VAL A 100 -2.34 -10.44 -9.70
C VAL A 100 -2.14 -11.91 -10.07
N ALA A 101 -3.09 -12.81 -9.83
CA ALA A 101 -2.93 -14.24 -10.13
C ALA A 101 -2.57 -14.56 -11.61
N ASP A 102 -3.19 -13.89 -12.58
CA ASP A 102 -2.90 -14.08 -14.03
C ASP A 102 -1.62 -13.35 -14.48
N GLU A 103 -1.35 -12.16 -13.93
CA GLU A 103 -0.19 -11.33 -14.29
C GLU A 103 1.05 -11.60 -13.42
N GLN A 104 1.00 -12.49 -12.42
CA GLN A 104 2.13 -12.75 -11.50
C GLN A 104 3.40 -13.11 -12.25
N ILE A 105 3.32 -13.84 -13.38
CA ILE A 105 4.52 -14.19 -14.14
C ILE A 105 5.16 -12.95 -14.77
N GLU A 106 4.37 -12.07 -15.38
CA GLU A 106 4.87 -10.89 -16.07
C GLU A 106 5.30 -9.80 -15.08
N VAL A 107 4.56 -9.65 -13.98
CA VAL A 107 4.80 -8.60 -13.00
C VAL A 107 5.91 -8.98 -12.03
N VAL A 108 6.02 -10.25 -11.64
CA VAL A 108 7.20 -10.75 -10.92
C VAL A 108 8.42 -10.70 -11.84
N ALA A 109 8.30 -11.03 -13.13
CA ALA A 109 9.41 -10.85 -14.06
C ALA A 109 9.84 -9.37 -14.16
N ARG A 110 8.90 -8.42 -14.24
CA ARG A 110 9.22 -6.97 -14.22
C ARG A 110 9.87 -6.55 -12.90
N ALA A 111 9.36 -7.02 -11.75
CA ALA A 111 9.94 -6.72 -10.44
C ALA A 111 11.36 -7.32 -10.26
N LEU A 112 11.60 -8.54 -10.74
CA LEU A 112 12.90 -9.21 -10.71
C LEU A 112 13.91 -8.53 -11.64
N VAL A 113 13.49 -8.10 -12.84
CA VAL A 113 14.32 -7.29 -13.75
C VAL A 113 14.74 -5.99 -13.06
N ILE A 114 13.79 -5.36 -12.37
CA ILE A 114 14.01 -4.13 -11.62
C ILE A 114 14.96 -4.34 -10.42
N GLU A 115 14.82 -5.42 -9.65
CA GLU A 115 15.75 -5.74 -8.56
C GLU A 115 17.18 -5.97 -9.08
N ARG A 116 17.31 -6.66 -10.22
CA ARG A 116 18.60 -6.91 -10.87
C ARG A 116 19.26 -5.63 -11.35
N GLU A 117 18.50 -4.71 -11.96
CA GLU A 117 19.03 -3.40 -12.39
C GLU A 117 19.46 -2.54 -11.19
N MET A 118 18.73 -2.58 -10.08
CA MET A 118 19.08 -1.86 -8.86
C MET A 118 20.38 -2.37 -8.23
N GLU A 119 20.58 -3.68 -8.19
CA GLU A 119 21.83 -4.28 -7.73
C GLU A 119 23.01 -3.89 -8.64
N GLU A 120 22.81 -3.92 -9.96
CA GLU A 120 23.85 -3.53 -10.92
C GLU A 120 24.20 -2.04 -10.81
N ALA A 121 23.21 -1.16 -10.65
CA ALA A 121 23.42 0.28 -10.44
C ALA A 121 24.16 0.59 -9.13
N GLN A 122 23.91 -0.17 -8.06
CA GLN A 122 24.65 -0.07 -6.79
C GLN A 122 26.08 -0.61 -6.92
N ARG A 123 26.29 -1.71 -7.65
CA ARG A 123 27.62 -2.25 -7.95
C ARG A 123 28.45 -1.24 -8.75
N LEU A 124 27.87 -0.63 -9.78
CA LEU A 124 28.53 0.40 -10.61
C LEU A 124 28.88 1.65 -9.80
N ARG A 125 27.98 2.13 -8.92
CA ARG A 125 28.28 3.23 -7.99
C ARG A 125 29.41 2.90 -7.02
N SER A 126 29.40 1.70 -6.46
CA SER A 126 30.46 1.22 -5.56
C SER A 126 31.81 1.10 -6.28
N ARG A 127 31.79 0.73 -7.57
CA ARG A 127 32.97 0.64 -8.42
C ARG A 127 33.51 2.04 -8.75
N ASN A 128 32.68 2.97 -9.22
CA ASN A 128 33.10 4.35 -9.50
C ASN A 128 33.57 5.11 -8.25
N SER A 129 33.01 4.81 -7.07
CA SER A 129 33.50 5.36 -5.80
C SER A 129 34.93 4.90 -5.46
N ARG A 130 35.31 3.66 -5.82
CA ARG A 130 36.68 3.16 -5.66
C ARG A 130 37.66 3.70 -6.72
N PHE A 131 37.20 3.95 -7.94
CA PHE A 131 38.05 4.45 -9.04
C PHE A 131 38.14 5.98 -9.14
N GLY A 132 37.19 6.74 -8.56
CA GLY A 132 37.24 8.22 -8.51
C GLY A 132 38.31 8.78 -7.56
N GLY A 133 38.93 7.94 -6.73
CA GLY A 133 40.05 8.30 -5.86
C GLY A 133 41.40 8.40 -6.57
N SER A 134 41.54 7.80 -7.76
CA SER A 134 42.78 7.83 -8.56
C SER A 134 42.84 9.02 -9.53
N GLU A 135 41.74 9.41 -10.16
CA GLU A 135 41.72 10.55 -11.10
C GLU A 135 41.92 11.92 -10.43
N LYS A 136 41.64 12.03 -9.13
CA LYS A 136 41.88 13.27 -8.39
C LYS A 136 43.38 13.45 -8.06
N ARG A 137 44.12 12.36 -7.83
CA ARG A 137 45.58 12.42 -7.59
C ARG A 137 46.38 12.75 -8.85
N GLU A 138 45.90 12.31 -10.01
CA GLU A 138 46.60 12.55 -11.29
C GLU A 138 46.39 13.98 -11.80
N ARG A 139 45.21 14.58 -11.54
CA ARG A 139 44.98 16.02 -11.77
C ARG A 139 45.78 16.91 -10.82
N ASP A 140 45.90 16.53 -9.55
CA ASP A 140 46.70 17.28 -8.57
C ASP A 140 48.22 17.17 -8.85
N PHE A 141 48.66 16.07 -9.48
CA PHE A 141 50.06 15.89 -9.90
C PHE A 141 50.39 16.69 -11.16
N ASN A 142 49.48 16.76 -12.14
CA ASN A 142 49.72 17.47 -13.41
C ASN A 142 49.51 19.00 -13.32
N ALA A 143 48.85 19.50 -12.26
CA ALA A 143 48.70 20.93 -11.98
C ALA A 143 49.89 21.57 -11.23
N ARG A 144 50.88 20.76 -10.83
CA ARG A 144 52.11 21.19 -10.13
C ARG A 144 53.37 21.18 -11.01
N LYS A 145 53.20 21.01 -12.32
CA LYS A 145 54.27 21.03 -13.32
C LYS A 145 54.04 22.21 -14.27
#